data_AF-A0A0K2B158-F1
#
_entry.id   AF-A0A0K2B158-F1
#
_cell.length_a   1.000
_cell.length_b   1.000
_cell.length_c   1.000
_cell.angle_alpha   90.00
_cell.angle_beta   90.00
_cell.angle_gamma   90.00
#
_symmetry.space_group_name_H-M   'P 1'
#
loop_
_entity.id
_entity.type
_entity.pdbx_description
1 polymer ?
#
loop_
_entity_poly.entity_id
_entity_poly.type
_entity_poly.pdbx_seq_one_letter_code
_entity_poly.pdbx_strand_id
1 'polypeptide(L)'
;MNRRVARALPVVAVAALAAACSTPDQGPRVTPAPAAPSVSAPVPTASPLIPGSALGPAPDDLREVDWTRAVLPGDFCEIAGTVTLTDSEGRGESKTWGRVHVALLPDLTTYGDVTGDDRDEAAVAVGCDNGGGTAAGQLTFAAVVLTARDGRLYALGTLPTQHESYAEHPPLVSTTKLKPGRATMTELWYRPSDANCCPSGERVSTWTLEAADVLVLSDSKVTS
;
A
#
# COMPACT_ATOMS: atom_id res chain seq x y z
N MET A 1 -31.97 -53.40 70.04
CA MET A 1 -30.68 -53.75 69.40
C MET A 1 -30.76 -53.43 67.91
N ASN A 2 -29.86 -52.55 67.47
CA ASN A 2 -29.87 -51.84 66.20
C ASN A 2 -29.75 -52.75 64.97
N ARG A 3 -30.66 -52.62 64.00
CA ARG A 3 -30.44 -53.07 62.62
C ARG A 3 -30.17 -51.86 61.74
N ARG A 4 -28.89 -51.67 61.39
CA ARG A 4 -28.43 -50.72 60.37
C ARG A 4 -28.89 -51.24 59.00
N VAL A 5 -29.77 -50.51 58.33
CA VAL A 5 -30.12 -50.75 56.92
C VAL A 5 -29.16 -49.91 56.08
N ALA A 6 -28.24 -50.59 55.40
CA ALA A 6 -27.30 -49.98 54.47
C ALA A 6 -28.07 -49.47 53.23
N ARG A 7 -27.99 -48.16 52.97
CA ARG A 7 -28.48 -47.55 51.73
C ARG A 7 -27.47 -47.81 50.62
N ALA A 8 -27.89 -48.54 49.60
CA ALA A 8 -27.20 -48.64 48.32
C ALA A 8 -27.32 -47.31 47.57
N LEU A 9 -26.18 -46.75 47.14
CA LEU A 9 -26.10 -45.63 46.21
C LEU A 9 -26.20 -46.17 44.77
N PRO A 10 -26.98 -45.55 43.87
CA PRO A 10 -26.96 -45.91 42.46
C PRO A 10 -25.72 -45.34 41.77
N VAL A 11 -25.05 -46.19 41.00
CA VAL A 11 -23.98 -45.86 40.06
C VAL A 11 -24.59 -45.00 38.94
N VAL A 12 -24.17 -43.74 38.83
CA VAL A 12 -24.51 -42.87 37.70
C VAL A 12 -23.58 -43.25 36.54
N ALA A 13 -24.15 -43.84 35.49
CA ALA A 13 -23.48 -44.07 34.22
C ALA A 13 -23.34 -42.73 33.48
N VAL A 14 -22.09 -42.28 33.28
CA VAL A 14 -21.77 -41.16 32.39
C VAL A 14 -21.78 -41.70 30.96
N ALA A 15 -22.85 -41.42 30.23
CA ALA A 15 -22.94 -41.70 28.79
C ALA A 15 -22.08 -40.71 28.00
N ALA A 16 -21.21 -41.24 27.16
CA ALA A 16 -20.34 -40.49 26.26
C ALA A 16 -21.15 -39.72 25.20
N LEU A 17 -20.97 -38.40 25.14
CA LEU A 17 -21.38 -37.55 24.02
C LEU A 17 -20.18 -37.42 23.07
N ALA A 18 -20.08 -38.36 22.13
CA ALA A 18 -19.22 -38.23 20.96
C ALA A 18 -20.10 -38.08 19.72
N ALA A 19 -19.67 -37.17 18.83
CA ALA A 19 -20.12 -36.96 17.45
C ALA A 19 -21.42 -36.16 17.22
N ALA A 20 -21.26 -34.86 16.98
CA ALA A 20 -22.03 -34.13 15.95
C ALA A 20 -21.32 -32.81 15.57
N CYS A 21 -20.10 -32.88 15.05
CA CYS A 21 -19.57 -31.80 14.21
C CYS A 21 -19.97 -32.11 12.77
N SER A 22 -21.12 -31.61 12.34
CA SER A 22 -21.54 -31.69 10.94
C SER A 22 -20.60 -30.83 10.12
N THR A 23 -19.80 -31.46 9.26
CA THR A 23 -19.00 -30.75 8.24
C THR A 23 -19.97 -30.09 7.25
N PRO A 24 -19.86 -28.78 6.95
CA PRO A 24 -20.71 -28.17 5.94
C PRO A 24 -20.40 -28.77 4.57
N ASP A 25 -21.45 -29.20 3.88
CA ASP A 25 -21.38 -29.77 2.54
C ASP A 25 -20.85 -28.70 1.57
N GLN A 26 -19.77 -28.98 0.87
CA GLN A 26 -19.21 -28.08 -0.13
C GLN A 26 -20.17 -28.04 -1.31
N GLY A 27 -20.89 -26.93 -1.47
CA GLY A 27 -21.72 -26.69 -2.64
C GLY A 27 -20.94 -26.88 -3.94
N PRO A 28 -21.61 -27.23 -5.05
CA PRO A 28 -20.94 -27.53 -6.31
C PRO A 28 -20.09 -26.34 -6.79
N ARG A 29 -18.87 -26.62 -7.26
CA ARG A 29 -17.99 -25.60 -7.87
C ARG A 29 -18.72 -24.93 -9.04
N VAL A 30 -18.80 -23.61 -8.98
CA VAL A 30 -19.22 -22.78 -10.10
C VAL A 30 -18.18 -22.92 -11.21
N THR A 31 -18.58 -23.45 -12.36
CA THR A 31 -17.72 -23.54 -13.54
C THR A 31 -17.71 -22.18 -14.25
N PRO A 32 -16.54 -21.58 -14.54
CA PRO A 32 -16.49 -20.33 -15.29
C PRO A 32 -17.12 -20.49 -16.67
N ALA A 33 -17.86 -19.46 -17.11
CA ALA A 33 -18.37 -19.40 -18.48
C ALA A 33 -17.21 -19.37 -19.49
N PRO A 34 -17.37 -19.93 -20.70
CA PRO A 34 -16.37 -19.84 -21.75
C PRO A 34 -16.04 -18.37 -22.07
N ALA A 35 -14.77 -18.04 -22.12
CA ALA A 35 -14.32 -16.70 -22.48
C ALA A 35 -14.79 -16.34 -23.90
N ALA A 36 -15.43 -15.19 -24.05
CA ALA A 36 -15.68 -14.61 -25.36
C ALA A 36 -14.35 -14.25 -26.03
N PRO A 37 -14.22 -14.35 -27.38
CA PRO A 37 -13.01 -13.95 -28.06
C PRO A 37 -12.78 -12.44 -27.89
N SER A 38 -11.71 -12.11 -27.18
CA SER A 38 -11.24 -10.73 -27.00
C SER A 38 -10.75 -10.19 -28.33
N VAL A 39 -11.47 -9.21 -28.89
CA VAL A 39 -10.96 -8.39 -29.99
C VAL A 39 -9.88 -7.48 -29.41
N SER A 40 -8.61 -7.80 -29.68
CA SER A 40 -7.47 -6.95 -29.30
C SER A 40 -7.54 -5.63 -30.06
N ALA A 41 -8.01 -4.58 -29.40
CA ALA A 41 -7.69 -3.21 -29.82
C ALA A 41 -6.19 -2.96 -29.54
N PRO A 42 -5.48 -2.22 -30.41
CA PRO A 42 -4.10 -1.85 -30.14
C PRO A 42 -4.04 -0.97 -28.89
N VAL A 43 -3.34 -1.45 -27.87
CA VAL A 43 -3.08 -0.68 -26.64
C VAL A 43 -2.14 0.48 -27.03
N PRO A 44 -2.50 1.75 -26.76
CA PRO A 44 -1.56 2.84 -26.95
C PRO A 44 -0.35 2.59 -26.04
N THR A 45 0.84 2.52 -26.65
CA THR A 45 2.10 2.41 -25.91
C THR A 45 2.28 3.68 -25.09
N ALA A 46 1.95 3.63 -23.80
CA ALA A 46 2.21 4.73 -22.89
C ALA A 46 3.71 4.97 -22.81
N SER A 47 4.15 6.18 -23.16
CA SER A 47 5.54 6.59 -23.03
C SER A 47 5.94 6.65 -21.55
N PRO A 48 7.19 6.29 -21.19
CA PRO A 48 7.69 6.51 -19.84
C PRO A 48 7.61 8.01 -19.50
N LEU A 49 7.21 8.31 -18.26
CA LEU A 49 7.19 9.68 -17.78
C LEU A 49 8.63 10.22 -17.80
N ILE A 50 8.85 11.38 -18.42
CA ILE A 50 10.15 12.06 -18.35
C ILE A 50 10.21 12.73 -16.97
N PRO A 51 11.25 12.48 -16.15
CA PRO A 51 11.46 13.20 -14.90
C PRO A 51 11.35 14.71 -15.12
N GLY A 52 10.62 15.41 -14.24
CA GLY A 52 10.36 16.85 -14.39
C GLY A 52 9.23 17.21 -15.36
N SER A 53 8.44 16.24 -15.84
CA SER A 53 7.19 16.56 -16.55
C SER A 53 6.12 17.07 -15.60
N ALA A 54 5.44 18.14 -15.98
CA ALA A 54 4.36 18.69 -15.18
C ALA A 54 3.13 17.75 -15.17
N LEU A 55 2.61 17.48 -13.98
CA LEU A 55 1.47 16.59 -13.73
C LEU A 55 0.11 17.31 -13.87
N GLY A 56 0.11 18.64 -13.79
CA GLY A 56 -1.11 19.45 -13.86
C GLY A 56 -0.90 20.86 -13.34
N PRO A 57 -1.97 21.68 -13.28
CA PRO A 57 -1.94 22.95 -12.56
C PRO A 57 -1.77 22.71 -11.05
N ALA A 58 -1.13 23.65 -10.36
CA ALA A 58 -1.00 23.66 -8.91
C ALA A 58 -1.16 25.08 -8.35
N PRO A 59 -1.73 25.23 -7.13
CA PRO A 59 -1.60 26.44 -6.33
C PRO A 59 -0.15 26.63 -5.87
N ASP A 60 0.17 27.82 -5.37
CA ASP A 60 1.49 28.11 -4.80
C ASP A 60 1.71 27.37 -3.47
N ASP A 61 0.68 27.23 -2.63
CA ASP A 61 0.72 26.39 -1.42
C ASP A 61 0.12 25.01 -1.71
N LEU A 62 0.96 23.98 -1.67
CA LEU A 62 0.55 22.59 -1.93
C LEU A 62 -0.44 22.03 -0.89
N ARG A 63 -0.64 22.69 0.26
CA ARG A 63 -1.70 22.31 1.21
C ARG A 63 -3.11 22.58 0.67
N GLU A 64 -3.22 23.41 -0.34
CA GLU A 64 -4.50 23.72 -0.99
C GLU A 64 -4.85 22.73 -2.10
N VAL A 65 -3.95 21.79 -2.43
CA VAL A 65 -4.21 20.76 -3.45
C VAL A 65 -5.23 19.74 -2.94
N ASP A 66 -6.24 19.46 -3.75
CA ASP A 66 -7.14 18.32 -3.55
C ASP A 66 -6.45 17.02 -4.00
N TRP A 67 -5.70 16.40 -3.08
CA TRP A 67 -4.98 15.15 -3.33
C TRP A 67 -5.90 13.99 -3.73
N THR A 68 -7.19 14.05 -3.38
CA THR A 68 -8.16 12.99 -3.73
C THR A 68 -8.46 12.94 -5.23
N ARG A 69 -8.07 13.99 -5.97
CA ARG A 69 -8.25 14.14 -7.43
C ARG A 69 -6.94 14.40 -8.17
N ALA A 70 -5.80 14.23 -7.50
CA ALA A 70 -4.51 14.53 -8.09
C ALA A 70 -4.12 13.54 -9.20
N VAL A 71 -3.26 14.02 -10.11
CA VAL A 71 -2.55 13.18 -11.07
C VAL A 71 -1.17 12.89 -10.52
N LEU A 72 -0.84 11.62 -10.32
CA LEU A 72 0.42 11.17 -9.71
C LEU A 72 1.20 10.27 -10.68
N PRO A 73 2.54 10.19 -10.57
CA PRO A 73 3.32 9.16 -11.26
C PRO A 73 2.83 7.75 -10.89
N GLY A 74 2.75 6.87 -11.88
CA GLY A 74 2.29 5.48 -11.70
C GLY A 74 3.41 4.46 -11.49
N ASP A 75 4.68 4.90 -11.54
CA ASP A 75 5.85 4.03 -11.59
C ASP A 75 6.04 3.17 -10.33
N PHE A 76 5.59 3.63 -9.15
CA PHE A 76 5.62 2.82 -7.93
C PHE A 76 4.80 1.53 -8.03
N CYS A 77 3.72 1.55 -8.83
CA CYS A 77 2.82 0.43 -9.07
C CYS A 77 3.09 -0.21 -10.45
N GLU A 78 4.25 0.12 -11.04
CA GLU A 78 4.71 -0.29 -12.38
C GLU A 78 3.72 0.07 -13.51
N ILE A 79 2.91 1.09 -13.29
CA ILE A 79 2.02 1.66 -14.30
C ILE A 79 2.84 2.64 -15.14
N ALA A 80 2.75 2.53 -16.47
CA ALA A 80 3.41 3.47 -17.35
C ALA A 80 2.71 4.83 -17.33
N GLY A 81 3.46 5.91 -17.06
CA GLY A 81 2.95 7.27 -17.07
C GLY A 81 2.36 7.69 -15.73
N THR A 82 1.13 8.23 -15.75
CA THR A 82 0.45 8.75 -14.57
C THR A 82 -0.82 7.98 -14.23
N VAL A 83 -1.27 8.12 -12.98
CA VAL A 83 -2.56 7.69 -12.49
C VAL A 83 -3.34 8.93 -12.05
N THR A 84 -4.57 9.05 -12.52
CA THR A 84 -5.50 10.09 -12.05
C THR A 84 -6.33 9.52 -10.92
N LEU A 85 -6.33 10.20 -9.78
CA LEU A 85 -7.19 9.85 -8.66
C LEU A 85 -8.59 10.46 -8.85
N THR A 86 -9.60 9.77 -8.36
CA THR A 86 -10.98 10.24 -8.24
C THR A 86 -11.49 9.71 -6.91
N ASP A 87 -11.81 10.62 -6.00
CA ASP A 87 -12.25 10.31 -4.64
C ASP A 87 -11.24 9.38 -3.90
N SER A 88 -9.94 9.72 -4.01
CA SER A 88 -8.80 9.00 -3.40
C SER A 88 -8.42 7.67 -4.06
N GLU A 89 -9.09 7.29 -5.16
CA GLU A 89 -8.83 6.03 -5.86
C GLU A 89 -8.41 6.24 -7.31
N GLY A 90 -7.56 5.37 -7.82
CA GLY A 90 -7.12 5.32 -9.20
C GLY A 90 -7.00 3.88 -9.69
N ARG A 91 -6.88 3.70 -11.01
CA ARG A 91 -6.62 2.38 -11.62
C ARG A 91 -5.64 2.54 -12.77
N GLY A 92 -4.88 1.49 -13.03
CA GLY A 92 -3.96 1.43 -14.15
C GLY A 92 -3.58 0.01 -14.53
N GLU A 93 -2.85 -0.12 -15.63
CA GLU A 93 -2.27 -1.39 -16.08
C GLU A 93 -0.80 -1.44 -15.63
N SER A 94 -0.53 -2.29 -14.64
CA SER A 94 0.81 -2.63 -14.17
C SER A 94 1.46 -3.64 -15.12
N LYS A 95 2.74 -3.45 -15.40
CA LYS A 95 3.53 -4.41 -16.19
C LYS A 95 3.68 -5.77 -15.50
N THR A 96 3.65 -5.81 -14.18
CA THR A 96 3.86 -7.03 -13.40
C THR A 96 2.57 -7.66 -12.93
N TRP A 97 1.59 -6.86 -12.50
CA TRP A 97 0.36 -7.38 -11.88
C TRP A 97 -0.89 -7.28 -12.74
N GLY A 98 -0.78 -6.73 -13.96
CA GLY A 98 -1.94 -6.44 -14.80
C GLY A 98 -2.76 -5.28 -14.23
N ARG A 99 -4.09 -5.37 -14.28
CA ARG A 99 -4.95 -4.30 -13.78
C ARG A 99 -4.84 -4.18 -12.26
N VAL A 100 -4.47 -3.00 -11.80
CA VAL A 100 -4.23 -2.65 -10.40
C VAL A 100 -5.09 -1.47 -9.96
N HIS A 101 -5.34 -1.41 -8.66
CA HIS A 101 -5.97 -0.32 -7.95
C HIS A 101 -4.90 0.49 -7.22
N VAL A 102 -5.05 1.81 -7.22
CA VAL A 102 -4.20 2.75 -6.51
C VAL A 102 -5.03 3.51 -5.51
N ALA A 103 -4.58 3.58 -4.26
CA ALA A 103 -5.26 4.29 -3.19
C ALA A 103 -4.37 5.37 -2.59
N LEU A 104 -4.93 6.54 -2.33
CA LEU A 104 -4.33 7.58 -1.50
C LEU A 104 -4.38 7.18 -0.02
N LEU A 105 -3.32 7.48 0.73
CA LEU A 105 -3.24 7.36 2.18
C LEU A 105 -3.19 8.77 2.80
N PRO A 106 -4.33 9.46 2.93
CA PRO A 106 -4.35 10.90 3.21
C PRO A 106 -3.72 11.26 4.55
N ASP A 107 -3.90 10.43 5.57
CA ASP A 107 -3.36 10.65 6.93
C ASP A 107 -1.83 10.63 7.00
N LEU A 108 -1.18 10.13 5.95
CA LEU A 108 0.27 10.05 5.82
C LEU A 108 0.85 11.11 4.88
N THR A 109 0.03 12.06 4.43
CA THR A 109 0.50 13.20 3.64
C THR A 109 1.24 14.19 4.53
N THR A 110 2.49 14.51 4.21
CA THR A 110 3.30 15.46 4.96
C THR A 110 3.85 16.56 4.07
N TYR A 111 4.31 17.65 4.69
CA TYR A 111 4.81 18.82 3.99
C TYR A 111 6.14 19.28 4.58
N GLY A 112 6.98 19.89 3.74
CA GLY A 112 8.21 20.54 4.17
C GLY A 112 9.08 20.98 2.99
N ASP A 113 9.90 21.99 3.23
CA ASP A 113 10.84 22.56 2.26
C ASP A 113 12.02 21.60 1.98
N VAL A 114 11.95 20.89 0.85
CA VAL A 114 13.00 20.01 0.32
C VAL A 114 13.92 20.77 -0.62
N THR A 115 13.40 21.70 -1.40
CA THR A 115 14.19 22.42 -2.41
C THR A 115 15.04 23.55 -1.81
N GLY A 116 14.74 23.98 -0.58
CA GLY A 116 15.40 25.08 0.12
C GLY A 116 14.95 26.45 -0.38
N ASP A 117 13.76 26.55 -0.98
CA ASP A 117 13.23 27.77 -1.60
C ASP A 117 12.19 28.50 -0.73
N ASP A 118 12.12 28.15 0.56
CA ASP A 118 11.13 28.62 1.53
C ASP A 118 9.67 28.29 1.17
N ARG A 119 9.44 27.34 0.26
CA ARG A 119 8.12 26.78 -0.06
C ARG A 119 8.10 25.29 0.26
N ASP A 120 6.95 24.82 0.72
CA ASP A 120 6.83 23.43 1.10
C ASP A 120 6.52 22.53 -0.09
N GLU A 121 7.28 21.46 -0.22
CA GLU A 121 6.91 20.29 -0.98
C GLU A 121 5.88 19.44 -0.21
N ALA A 122 5.17 18.58 -0.93
CA ALA A 122 4.26 17.59 -0.35
C ALA A 122 4.79 16.16 -0.58
N ALA A 123 4.79 15.33 0.45
CA ALA A 123 4.98 13.89 0.34
C ALA A 123 3.62 13.20 0.50
N VAL A 124 3.11 12.65 -0.59
CA VAL A 124 1.78 12.02 -0.68
C VAL A 124 1.95 10.51 -0.67
N ALA A 125 1.48 9.86 0.39
CA ALA A 125 1.56 8.41 0.52
C ALA A 125 0.47 7.71 -0.31
N VAL A 126 0.85 6.64 -0.99
CA VAL A 126 -0.01 5.86 -1.90
C VAL A 126 0.22 4.37 -1.71
N GLY A 127 -0.83 3.59 -1.96
CA GLY A 127 -0.81 2.14 -2.01
C GLY A 127 -1.24 1.61 -3.38
N CYS A 128 -0.76 0.43 -3.72
CA CYS A 128 -1.08 -0.33 -4.93
C CYS A 128 -1.60 -1.70 -4.50
N ASP A 129 -2.75 -2.11 -5.02
CA ASP A 129 -3.39 -3.39 -4.71
C ASP A 129 -4.11 -3.98 -5.92
N ASN A 130 -4.56 -5.23 -5.81
CA ASN A 130 -5.24 -5.95 -6.90
C ASN A 130 -6.74 -5.61 -7.06
N GLY A 131 -7.26 -4.65 -6.31
CA GLY A 131 -8.67 -4.23 -6.30
C GLY A 131 -9.61 -5.16 -5.53
N GLY A 132 -9.08 -6.19 -4.85
CA GLY A 132 -9.87 -7.19 -4.13
C GLY A 132 -10.37 -6.74 -2.75
N GLY A 133 -9.87 -5.63 -2.21
CA GLY A 133 -10.28 -5.08 -0.91
C GLY A 133 -9.83 -5.88 0.31
N THR A 134 -8.85 -6.77 0.15
CA THR A 134 -8.27 -7.58 1.24
C THR A 134 -6.80 -7.26 1.45
N ALA A 135 -6.28 -7.51 2.66
CA ALA A 135 -4.87 -7.28 2.97
C ALA A 135 -3.92 -8.14 2.11
N ALA A 136 -4.35 -9.35 1.72
CA ALA A 136 -3.61 -10.21 0.80
C ALA A 136 -3.57 -9.68 -0.65
N GLY A 137 -4.37 -8.66 -0.95
CA GLY A 137 -4.36 -7.99 -2.26
C GLY A 137 -3.35 -6.86 -2.37
N GLN A 138 -2.68 -6.47 -1.27
CA GLN A 138 -1.68 -5.41 -1.24
C GLN A 138 -0.44 -5.82 -2.06
N LEU A 139 0.05 -4.90 -2.89
CA LEU A 139 1.18 -5.16 -3.78
C LEU A 139 2.41 -4.33 -3.39
N THR A 140 2.24 -3.03 -3.18
CA THR A 140 3.34 -2.13 -2.82
C THR A 140 2.81 -0.80 -2.28
N PHE A 141 3.67 -0.08 -1.56
CA PHE A 141 3.40 1.24 -1.00
C PHE A 141 4.56 2.19 -1.31
N ALA A 142 4.26 3.47 -1.46
CA ALA A 142 5.25 4.50 -1.73
C ALA A 142 4.80 5.86 -1.20
N ALA A 143 5.72 6.82 -1.15
CA ALA A 143 5.39 8.24 -1.06
C ALA A 143 5.85 8.96 -2.34
N VAL A 144 5.01 9.81 -2.91
CA VAL A 144 5.38 10.68 -4.04
C VAL A 144 5.71 12.06 -3.48
N VAL A 145 6.89 12.60 -3.79
CA VAL A 145 7.25 13.97 -3.40
C VAL A 145 6.99 14.91 -4.55
N LEU A 146 6.22 15.96 -4.29
CA LEU A 146 5.77 16.92 -5.29
C LEU A 146 6.14 18.34 -4.90
N THR A 147 6.45 19.15 -5.90
CA THR A 147 6.71 20.60 -5.78
C THR A 147 5.77 21.39 -6.70
N ALA A 148 5.48 22.63 -6.32
CA ALA A 148 4.77 23.60 -7.15
C ALA A 148 5.76 24.62 -7.74
N ARG A 149 5.78 24.74 -9.06
CA ARG A 149 6.61 25.71 -9.77
C ARG A 149 5.85 26.29 -10.95
N ASP A 150 5.90 27.61 -11.12
CA ASP A 150 5.28 28.29 -12.26
C ASP A 150 3.79 27.91 -12.45
N GLY A 151 3.05 27.74 -11.34
CA GLY A 151 1.63 27.34 -11.32
C GLY A 151 1.38 25.89 -11.75
N ARG A 152 2.39 25.02 -11.73
CA ARG A 152 2.31 23.62 -12.16
C ARG A 152 2.89 22.68 -11.12
N LEU A 153 2.30 21.49 -11.05
CA LEU A 153 2.73 20.39 -10.18
C LEU A 153 3.81 19.56 -10.86
N TYR A 154 4.89 19.25 -10.14
CA TYR A 154 5.97 18.37 -10.61
C TYR A 154 6.29 17.34 -9.54
N ALA A 155 6.67 16.13 -9.96
CA ALA A 155 7.23 15.15 -9.04
C ALA A 155 8.75 15.32 -8.94
N LEU A 156 9.26 15.48 -7.71
CA LEU A 156 10.68 15.39 -7.40
C LEU A 156 11.13 13.92 -7.32
N GLY A 157 10.21 13.00 -7.02
CA GLY A 157 10.50 11.58 -7.04
C GLY A 157 9.42 10.72 -6.40
N THR A 158 9.51 9.43 -6.70
CA THR A 158 8.74 8.37 -6.07
C THR A 158 9.65 7.65 -5.09
N LEU A 159 9.20 7.53 -3.84
CA LEU A 159 9.90 6.91 -2.72
C LEU A 159 9.26 5.54 -2.44
N PRO A 160 9.62 4.47 -3.17
CA PRO A 160 9.08 3.14 -2.90
C PRO A 160 9.63 2.62 -1.56
N THR A 161 8.90 1.71 -0.93
CA THR A 161 9.48 0.96 0.19
C THR A 161 10.68 0.13 -0.26
N GLN A 162 11.64 -0.07 0.64
CA GLN A 162 12.98 -0.56 0.33
C GLN A 162 13.26 -1.96 0.93
N HIS A 163 12.50 -2.39 1.93
CA HIS A 163 12.61 -3.71 2.50
C HIS A 163 12.01 -4.73 1.53
N GLU A 164 12.80 -5.74 1.14
CA GLU A 164 12.29 -6.86 0.37
C GLU A 164 11.30 -7.66 1.24
N SER A 165 10.04 -7.76 0.82
CA SER A 165 9.11 -8.60 1.55
C SER A 165 9.37 -10.07 1.27
N TYR A 166 9.63 -10.82 2.34
CA TYR A 166 9.56 -12.29 2.35
C TYR A 166 8.25 -12.79 2.99
N ALA A 167 7.35 -11.87 3.35
CA ALA A 167 6.11 -12.12 4.08
C ALA A 167 4.89 -11.94 3.16
N GLU A 168 3.71 -12.26 3.68
CA GLU A 168 2.43 -12.16 2.95
C GLU A 168 2.01 -10.70 2.63
N HIS A 169 2.62 -9.72 3.31
CA HIS A 169 2.33 -8.30 3.14
C HIS A 169 3.57 -7.51 2.67
N PRO A 170 3.42 -6.54 1.75
CA PRO A 170 4.50 -5.61 1.43
C PRO A 170 4.77 -4.67 2.62
N PRO A 171 5.97 -4.05 2.69
CA PRO A 171 6.21 -3.02 3.70
C PRO A 171 5.27 -1.83 3.50
N LEU A 172 4.88 -1.21 4.61
CA LEU A 172 3.97 -0.07 4.65
C LEU A 172 4.75 1.22 4.84
N VAL A 173 4.33 2.30 4.18
CA VAL A 173 4.79 3.64 4.53
C VAL A 173 4.23 4.01 5.91
N SER A 174 5.09 4.52 6.79
CA SER A 174 4.69 4.97 8.13
C SER A 174 4.82 6.47 8.30
N THR A 175 5.99 7.04 8.03
CA THR A 175 6.16 8.50 8.06
C THR A 175 7.12 8.96 6.97
N THR A 176 6.89 10.16 6.44
CA THR A 176 7.83 10.83 5.54
C THR A 176 8.17 12.20 6.10
N LYS A 177 9.46 12.50 6.23
CA LYS A 177 9.98 13.78 6.71
C LYS A 177 10.71 14.48 5.60
N LEU A 178 10.27 15.70 5.30
CA LEU A 178 10.85 16.57 4.28
C LEU A 178 11.71 17.64 4.97
N LYS A 179 12.94 17.81 4.48
CA LYS A 179 13.91 18.80 4.96
C LYS A 179 14.76 19.30 3.79
N PRO A 180 15.44 20.45 3.92
CA PRO A 180 16.24 20.97 2.81
C PRO A 180 17.25 19.94 2.32
N GLY A 181 17.19 19.66 1.01
CA GLY A 181 18.01 18.71 0.28
C GLY A 181 17.69 17.23 0.48
N ARG A 182 16.65 16.85 1.25
CA ARG A 182 16.36 15.42 1.50
C ARG A 182 14.92 15.09 1.91
N ALA A 183 14.52 13.88 1.56
CA ALA A 183 13.35 13.19 2.10
C ALA A 183 13.80 11.96 2.91
N THR A 184 13.21 11.75 4.08
CA THR A 184 13.45 10.55 4.89
C THR A 184 12.12 9.83 5.12
N MET A 185 12.01 8.59 4.65
CA MET A 185 10.83 7.74 4.83
C MET A 185 11.13 6.63 5.84
N THR A 186 10.26 6.50 6.83
CA THR A 186 10.18 5.32 7.69
C THR A 186 9.12 4.38 7.12
N GLU A 187 9.49 3.13 6.93
CA GLU A 187 8.59 2.05 6.55
C GLU A 187 8.54 0.98 7.64
N LEU A 188 7.41 0.29 7.69
CA LEU A 188 7.16 -0.83 8.59
C LEU A 188 7.05 -2.12 7.79
N TRP A 189 7.64 -3.19 8.29
CA TRP A 189 7.58 -4.51 7.63
C TRP A 189 7.29 -5.62 8.63
N TYR A 190 6.70 -6.69 8.13
CA TYR A 190 6.26 -7.82 8.92
C TYR A 190 7.40 -8.80 9.16
N ARG A 191 7.74 -9.02 10.42
CA ARG A 191 8.63 -10.07 10.87
C ARG A 191 7.93 -11.41 10.82
N PRO A 192 8.69 -12.52 10.76
CA PRO A 192 8.10 -13.86 10.92
C PRO A 192 7.26 -14.02 12.20
N SER A 193 7.58 -13.27 13.26
CA SER A 193 6.87 -13.28 14.54
C SER A 193 5.55 -12.51 14.55
N ASP A 194 5.28 -11.65 13.56
CA ASP A 194 4.09 -10.80 13.50
C ASP A 194 3.33 -10.91 12.15
N ALA A 195 3.56 -12.00 11.41
CA ALA A 195 3.05 -12.22 10.06
C ALA A 195 1.53 -12.01 9.89
N ASN A 196 0.74 -12.22 10.94
CA ASN A 196 -0.72 -12.11 10.89
C ASN A 196 -1.28 -10.75 11.35
N CYS A 197 -0.51 -9.95 12.10
CA CYS A 197 -0.87 -8.57 12.38
C CYS A 197 0.31 -7.77 12.87
N CYS A 198 0.29 -6.52 12.44
CA CYS A 198 0.91 -5.39 13.11
C CYS A 198 2.43 -5.44 12.95
N PRO A 199 2.98 -4.80 11.90
CA PRO A 199 4.40 -4.89 11.60
C PRO A 199 5.23 -4.29 12.74
N SER A 200 6.26 -5.02 13.20
CA SER A 200 7.20 -4.55 14.22
C SER A 200 8.61 -4.31 13.68
N GLY A 201 8.88 -4.68 12.43
CA GLY A 201 10.11 -4.32 11.73
C GLY A 201 10.05 -2.87 11.26
N GLU A 202 11.17 -2.16 11.39
CA GLU A 202 11.29 -0.79 10.89
C GLU A 202 12.51 -0.67 9.97
N ARG A 203 12.37 0.10 8.90
CA ARG A 203 13.48 0.57 8.06
C ARG A 203 13.34 2.06 7.83
N VAL A 204 14.48 2.75 7.81
CA VAL A 204 14.57 4.16 7.44
C VAL A 204 15.39 4.28 6.17
N SER A 205 14.81 4.96 5.19
CA SER A 205 15.42 5.25 3.90
C SER A 205 15.50 6.75 3.70
N THR A 206 16.59 7.23 3.12
CA THR A 206 16.84 8.65 2.84
C THR A 206 17.11 8.84 1.36
N TRP A 207 16.47 9.85 0.78
CA TRP A 207 16.71 10.31 -0.57
C TRP A 207 17.25 11.73 -0.51
N THR A 208 18.25 12.00 -1.34
CA THR A 208 18.89 13.31 -1.45
C THR A 208 18.47 13.97 -2.75
N LEU A 209 18.21 15.28 -2.68
CA LEU A 209 17.88 16.08 -3.85
C LEU A 209 19.16 16.34 -4.66
N GLU A 210 19.17 15.93 -5.92
CA GLU A 210 20.27 16.18 -6.85
C GLU A 210 20.00 17.41 -7.73
N ALA A 211 21.01 17.84 -8.50
CA ALA A 211 20.98 19.09 -9.28
C ALA A 211 19.88 19.17 -10.37
N ALA A 212 19.18 18.06 -10.64
CA ALA A 212 18.06 17.99 -11.58
C ALA A 212 16.69 18.09 -10.89
N ASP A 213 16.65 18.50 -9.60
CA ASP A 213 15.45 18.47 -8.76
C ASP A 213 14.84 17.06 -8.69
N VAL A 214 15.71 16.05 -8.59
CA VAL A 214 15.32 14.65 -8.47
C VAL A 214 15.81 14.09 -7.14
N LEU A 215 14.92 13.42 -6.42
CA LEU A 215 15.24 12.69 -5.20
C LEU A 215 15.79 11.31 -5.55
N VAL A 216 17.04 11.07 -5.17
CA VAL A 216 17.75 9.80 -5.41
C VAL A 216 18.05 9.12 -4.08
N LEU A 217 17.81 7.81 -4.00
CA LEU A 217 18.08 7.03 -2.79
C LEU A 217 19.57 7.11 -2.43
N SER A 218 19.86 7.60 -1.23
CA SER A 218 21.24 7.82 -0.76
C SER A 218 21.63 6.96 0.44
N ASP A 219 20.67 6.56 1.29
CA ASP A 219 20.89 5.64 2.40
C ASP A 219 19.63 4.82 2.68
N SER A 220 19.80 3.58 3.16
CA SER A 220 18.68 2.76 3.62
C SER A 220 19.14 1.71 4.63
N LYS A 221 18.52 1.71 5.81
CA LYS A 221 18.93 0.85 6.92
C LYS A 221 17.73 0.31 7.71
N VAL A 222 17.79 -0.96 8.07
CA VAL A 222 16.88 -1.56 9.06
C VAL A 222 17.21 -0.97 10.43
N THR A 223 16.19 -0.51 11.15
CA THR A 223 16.35 0.19 12.44
C THR A 223 15.81 -0.60 13.62
N SER A 224 14.83 -1.49 13.42
CA SER A 224 14.35 -2.39 14.46
C SER A 224 13.89 -3.73 13.94
#